data_AF-A0A9W7W8P7-F1
#
_entry.id   AF-A0A9W7W8P7-F1
#
_cell.length_a   1.000
_cell.length_b   1.000
_cell.length_c   1.000
_cell.angle_alpha   90.00
_cell.angle_beta   90.00
_cell.angle_gamma   90.00
#
_symmetry.space_group_name_H-M   'P 1'
#
loop_
_entity.id
_entity.type
_entity.pdbx_description
1 polymer ?
#
loop_
_entity_poly.entity_id
_entity_poly.type
_entity_poly.pdbx_seq_one_letter_code
_entity_poly.pdbx_strand_id
1 'polypeptide(L)'
;MDLGCVLLQEWESEIASPGKGEDNQLTEMIKERIIALYGADAENKTLEELKRDDKYTEIYNVLSDGKKKISSSDPSEFVSSVGRYLEHNLANPGGWYWPLVKCVTIKIPNCRELLEHIVLVDLPGTGDCDKIRDDLWKT
;
A
#
# COMPACT_ATOMS: atom_id res chain seq x y z
N MET A 1 10.32 7.80 -8.82
CA MET A 1 9.33 7.86 -7.73
C MET A 1 9.86 7.03 -6.59
N ASP A 2 9.85 7.59 -5.39
CA ASP A 2 10.26 6.89 -4.17
C ASP A 2 9.01 6.62 -3.34
N LEU A 3 8.79 5.36 -3.00
CA LEU A 3 7.71 4.91 -2.13
C LEU A 3 8.27 4.77 -0.71
N GLY A 4 7.57 5.33 0.28
CA GLY A 4 7.74 4.98 1.68
C GLY A 4 6.72 3.90 2.03
N CYS A 5 7.20 2.76 2.51
CA CYS A 5 6.36 1.62 2.87
C CYS A 5 6.19 1.49 4.39
N VAL A 6 5.16 0.74 4.79
CA VAL A 6 5.03 0.27 6.18
C VAL A 6 6.22 -0.61 6.55
N LEU A 7 6.57 -0.69 7.84
CA LEU A 7 7.59 -1.62 8.29
C LEU A 7 7.01 -3.04 8.37
N LEU A 8 7.86 -4.05 8.14
CA LEU A 8 7.43 -5.45 8.24
C LEU A 8 6.78 -5.77 9.59
N GLN A 9 7.37 -5.33 10.71
CA GLN A 9 6.82 -5.58 12.04
C GLN A 9 5.46 -4.91 12.27
N GLU A 10 5.25 -3.71 11.73
CA GLU A 10 3.96 -3.01 11.81
C GLU A 10 2.89 -3.78 11.04
N TRP A 11 3.21 -4.21 9.82
CA TRP A 11 2.32 -4.99 8.96
C TRP A 11 1.96 -6.35 9.59
N GLU A 12 2.95 -7.07 10.13
CA GLU A 12 2.69 -8.35 10.81
C GLU A 12 1.85 -8.18 12.07
N SER A 13 2.10 -7.14 12.87
CA SER A 13 1.31 -6.83 14.07
C SER A 13 -0.14 -6.50 13.73
N GLU A 14 -0.37 -5.79 12.63
CA GLU A 14 -1.71 -5.42 12.18
C GLU A 14 -2.51 -6.66 11.78
N ILE A 15 -1.89 -7.58 11.03
CA ILE A 15 -2.54 -8.83 10.59
C ILE A 15 -2.72 -9.83 11.73
N ALA A 16 -1.79 -9.90 12.67
CA ALA A 16 -1.88 -10.82 13.82
C ALA A 16 -2.93 -10.40 14.85
N SER A 17 -3.35 -9.14 14.83
CA SER A 17 -4.34 -8.59 15.76
C SER A 17 -5.44 -7.84 14.99
N PRO A 18 -6.24 -8.54 14.16
CA PRO A 18 -7.48 -7.95 13.67
C PRO A 18 -8.33 -7.64 14.90
N GLY A 19 -8.71 -6.37 15.06
CA GLY A 19 -9.15 -5.79 16.33
C GLY A 19 -9.92 -6.76 17.24
N LYS A 20 -9.43 -6.96 18.48
CA LYS A 20 -10.17 -7.67 19.53
C LYS A 20 -11.34 -6.80 20.00
N GLY A 21 -12.38 -6.71 19.19
CA GLY A 21 -13.59 -5.94 19.44
C GLY A 21 -14.52 -6.05 18.24
N GLU A 22 -15.81 -5.83 18.46
CA GLU A 22 -16.91 -5.94 17.49
C GLU A 22 -16.85 -4.89 16.35
N ASP A 23 -15.65 -4.40 16.00
CA ASP A 23 -15.45 -3.46 14.89
C ASP A 23 -15.26 -4.23 13.58
N ASN A 24 -16.40 -4.56 12.97
CA ASN A 24 -16.44 -5.19 11.65
C ASN A 24 -15.68 -4.39 10.59
N GLN A 25 -15.56 -3.06 10.70
CA GLN A 25 -14.94 -2.24 9.65
C GLN A 25 -13.43 -2.44 9.57
N LEU A 26 -12.74 -2.46 10.71
CA LEU A 26 -11.30 -2.73 10.75
C LEU A 26 -10.99 -4.13 10.24
N THR A 27 -11.82 -5.11 10.59
CA THR A 27 -11.67 -6.50 10.15
C THR A 27 -11.83 -6.63 8.63
N GLU A 28 -12.84 -5.99 8.04
CA GLU A 28 -13.04 -6.00 6.58
C GLU A 28 -11.90 -5.28 5.85
N MET A 29 -11.41 -4.16 6.38
CA MET A 29 -10.24 -3.45 5.80
C MET A 29 -9.00 -4.35 5.78
N ILE A 30 -8.72 -5.09 6.86
CA ILE A 30 -7.59 -6.04 6.91
C ILE A 30 -7.76 -7.14 5.86
N LYS A 31 -8.98 -7.68 5.70
CA LYS A 31 -9.26 -8.68 4.66
C LYS A 31 -9.02 -8.14 3.26
N GLU A 32 -9.51 -6.93 2.95
CA GLU A 32 -9.26 -6.29 1.66
C GLU A 32 -7.77 -6.12 1.37
N ARG A 33 -6.98 -5.71 2.38
CA ARG A 33 -5.53 -5.59 2.26
C ARG A 33 -4.87 -6.96 2.01
N ILE A 34 -5.31 -8.01 2.71
CA ILE A 34 -4.81 -9.38 2.49
C ILE A 34 -5.18 -9.87 1.07
N ILE A 35 -6.41 -9.64 0.61
CA ILE A 35 -6.89 -10.02 -0.73
C ILE A 35 -6.08 -9.30 -1.81
N ALA A 36 -5.85 -8.00 -1.65
CA ALA A 36 -5.05 -7.21 -2.60
C ALA A 36 -3.64 -7.76 -2.76
N LEU A 37 -3.00 -8.16 -1.66
CA LEU A 37 -1.64 -8.69 -1.63
C LEU A 37 -1.56 -10.13 -2.14
N TYR A 38 -2.39 -11.02 -1.58
CA TYR A 38 -2.25 -12.48 -1.75
C TYR A 38 -3.26 -13.10 -2.71
N GLY A 39 -4.35 -12.43 -3.04
CA GLY A 39 -5.46 -12.96 -3.85
C GLY A 39 -6.70 -13.32 -3.02
N ALA A 40 -7.80 -13.63 -3.71
CA ALA A 40 -9.11 -13.88 -3.09
C ALA A 40 -9.09 -15.02 -2.05
N ASP A 41 -8.30 -16.07 -2.28
CA ASP A 41 -8.25 -17.24 -1.39
C ASP A 41 -7.51 -16.98 -0.06
N ALA A 42 -7.05 -15.75 0.17
CA ALA A 42 -6.21 -15.42 1.32
C ALA A 42 -6.95 -14.74 2.48
N GLU A 43 -8.19 -14.28 2.27
CA GLU A 43 -8.93 -13.45 3.25
C GLU A 43 -9.07 -14.06 4.65
N ASN A 44 -9.13 -15.39 4.74
CA ASN A 44 -9.33 -16.13 6.00
C ASN A 44 -8.06 -16.86 6.47
N LYS A 45 -6.91 -16.62 5.81
CA LYS A 45 -5.63 -17.23 6.19
C LYS A 45 -5.05 -16.52 7.42
N THR A 46 -4.48 -17.30 8.32
CA THR A 46 -3.67 -16.81 9.43
C THR A 46 -2.34 -16.22 8.94
N LEU A 47 -1.69 -15.39 9.76
CA LEU A 47 -0.37 -14.84 9.44
C LEU A 47 0.65 -15.95 9.12
N GLU A 48 0.59 -17.06 9.86
CA GLU A 48 1.46 -18.22 9.72
C GLU A 48 1.24 -18.95 8.39
N GLU A 49 0.00 -18.99 7.90
CA GLU A 49 -0.34 -19.53 6.58
C GLU A 49 0.10 -18.59 5.46
N LEU A 50 -0.09 -17.28 5.65
CA LEU A 50 0.36 -16.25 4.69
C LEU A 50 1.89 -16.27 4.53
N LYS A 51 2.64 -16.45 5.62
CA LYS A 51 4.12 -16.56 5.61
C LYS A 51 4.65 -17.75 4.81
N ARG A 52 3.82 -18.78 4.59
CA ARG A 52 4.17 -19.96 3.78
C ARG A 52 3.84 -19.80 2.30
N ASP A 53 3.11 -18.75 1.93
CA ASP A 53 2.78 -18.43 0.55
C ASP A 53 4.00 -17.80 -0.14
N ASP A 54 4.29 -18.19 -1.38
CA ASP A 54 5.44 -17.67 -2.13
C ASP A 54 5.41 -16.14 -2.26
N LYS A 55 4.20 -15.56 -2.27
CA LYS A 55 3.99 -14.10 -2.32
C LYS A 55 4.54 -13.37 -1.10
N TYR A 56 4.63 -14.03 0.06
CA TYR A 56 5.21 -13.42 1.26
C TYR A 56 6.67 -13.01 1.03
N THR A 57 7.43 -13.75 0.21
CA THR A 57 8.81 -13.38 -0.11
C THR A 57 8.89 -12.05 -0.86
N GLU A 58 7.97 -11.81 -1.80
CA GLU A 58 7.91 -10.55 -2.55
C GLU A 58 7.50 -9.39 -1.64
N ILE A 59 6.50 -9.60 -0.79
CA ILE A 59 6.04 -8.62 0.21
C ILE A 59 7.15 -8.31 1.20
N TYR A 60 7.83 -9.33 1.72
CA TYR A 60 8.98 -9.19 2.61
C TYR A 60 10.07 -8.33 1.98
N ASN A 61 10.39 -8.54 0.69
CA ASN A 61 11.38 -7.73 -0.01
C ASN A 61 10.95 -6.27 -0.13
N VAL A 62 9.66 -6.00 -0.33
CA VAL A 62 9.13 -4.61 -0.36
C VAL A 62 9.20 -3.96 1.03
N LEU A 63 8.88 -4.70 2.08
CA LEU A 63 8.76 -4.19 3.45
C LEU A 63 10.11 -4.07 4.19
N SER A 64 11.09 -4.91 3.87
CA SER A 64 12.37 -4.97 4.59
C SER A 64 13.20 -3.69 4.45
N ASP A 65 13.17 -3.07 3.27
CA ASP A 65 13.85 -1.80 3.03
C ASP A 65 13.03 -0.60 3.52
N GLY A 66 11.72 -0.80 3.80
CA GLY A 66 10.77 0.26 4.15
C GLY A 66 10.62 1.35 3.08
N LYS A 67 11.31 1.22 1.95
CA LYS A 67 11.39 2.16 0.85
C LYS A 67 11.57 1.42 -0.45
N LYS A 68 10.92 1.89 -1.52
CA LYS A 68 11.11 1.34 -2.86
C LYS A 68 11.29 2.47 -3.88
N LYS A 69 12.35 2.37 -4.68
CA LYS A 69 12.58 3.29 -5.80
C LYS A 69 12.07 2.67 -7.10
N ILE A 70 11.24 3.42 -7.82
CA ILE A 70 10.73 3.06 -9.14
C ILE A 70 11.13 4.13 -10.15
N SER A 71 11.75 3.70 -11.25
CA SER A 71 12.12 4.56 -12.37
C SER A 71 12.09 3.77 -13.67
N SER A 72 11.42 4.29 -14.69
CA SER A 72 11.55 3.85 -16.07
C SER A 72 11.63 5.08 -16.97
N SER A 73 12.35 4.95 -18.08
CA SER A 73 12.39 5.94 -19.16
C SER A 73 11.17 5.84 -20.08
N ASP A 74 10.51 4.67 -20.12
CA ASP A 74 9.29 4.47 -20.88
C ASP A 74 8.06 4.84 -20.02
N PRO A 75 7.19 5.76 -20.49
CA PRO A 75 6.01 6.17 -19.73
C PRO A 75 5.02 5.04 -19.44
N SER A 76 4.82 4.11 -20.38
CA SER A 76 3.85 3.02 -20.23
C SER A 76 4.32 1.99 -19.22
N GLU A 77 5.60 1.63 -19.26
CA GLU A 77 6.24 0.79 -18.25
C GLU A 77 6.24 1.47 -16.88
N PHE A 78 6.51 2.77 -16.82
CA PHE A 78 6.46 3.52 -15.58
C PHE A 78 5.05 3.45 -14.97
N VAL A 79 4.01 3.81 -15.71
CA VAL A 79 2.60 3.74 -15.26
C VAL A 79 2.25 2.32 -14.79
N SER A 80 2.61 1.31 -15.59
CA SER A 80 2.36 -0.10 -15.25
C SER A 80 3.06 -0.53 -13.96
N SER A 81 4.28 -0.05 -13.74
CA SER A 81 5.08 -0.38 -12.54
C SER A 81 4.55 0.32 -11.28
N VAL A 82 4.04 1.55 -11.40
CA VAL A 82 3.52 2.31 -10.25
C VAL A 82 2.08 1.96 -9.93
N GLY A 83 1.27 1.56 -10.91
CA GLY A 83 -0.15 1.27 -10.74
C GLY A 83 -0.41 0.26 -9.61
N ARG A 84 0.41 -0.80 -9.52
CA ARG A 84 0.30 -1.81 -8.45
C ARG A 84 0.46 -1.26 -7.04
N TYR A 85 1.11 -0.11 -6.88
CA TYR A 85 1.40 0.52 -5.59
C TYR A 85 0.44 1.68 -5.27
N LEU A 86 -0.34 2.15 -6.25
CA LEU A 86 -1.17 3.35 -6.10
C LEU A 86 -2.66 3.08 -6.29
N GLU A 87 -3.01 2.09 -7.12
CA GLU A 87 -4.41 1.84 -7.48
C GLU A 87 -5.06 0.82 -6.55
N HIS A 88 -6.24 1.18 -6.05
CA HIS A 88 -7.14 0.26 -5.36
C HIS A 88 -7.91 -0.57 -6.40
N ASN A 89 -7.41 -1.77 -6.71
CA ASN A 89 -8.04 -2.68 -7.66
C ASN A 89 -8.38 -4.03 -7.00
N LEU A 90 -9.66 -4.23 -6.69
CA LEU A 90 -10.18 -5.49 -6.15
C LEU A 90 -10.74 -6.43 -7.24
N ALA A 91 -10.86 -5.97 -8.48
CA ALA A 91 -11.42 -6.78 -9.58
C ALA A 91 -10.47 -7.93 -9.99
N ASN A 92 -9.15 -7.72 -9.85
CA ASN A 92 -8.12 -8.72 -10.11
C ASN A 92 -7.27 -8.92 -8.85
N PRO A 93 -7.71 -9.70 -7.86
CA PRO A 93 -7.06 -9.77 -6.56
C PRO A 93 -5.67 -10.43 -6.63
N GLY A 94 -4.76 -9.99 -5.76
CA GLY A 94 -3.38 -10.47 -5.67
C GLY A 94 -2.39 -9.64 -6.50
N GLY A 95 -1.19 -9.40 -5.93
CA GLY A 95 -0.13 -8.64 -6.58
C GLY A 95 -0.31 -7.11 -6.56
N TRP A 96 -1.22 -6.60 -5.72
CA TRP A 96 -1.41 -5.17 -5.47
C TRP A 96 -0.80 -4.78 -4.12
N TYR A 97 0.13 -3.83 -4.17
CA TYR A 97 0.98 -3.41 -3.06
C TYR A 97 0.60 -2.05 -2.48
N TRP A 98 -0.46 -1.40 -2.97
CA TRP A 98 -1.01 -0.18 -2.39
C TRP A 98 -1.24 -0.28 -0.86
N PRO A 99 -1.63 -1.45 -0.27
CA PRO A 99 -1.77 -1.55 1.18
C PRO A 99 -0.47 -1.36 1.98
N LEU A 100 0.68 -1.45 1.31
CA LEU A 100 1.98 -1.33 1.95
C LEU A 100 2.54 0.10 1.86
N VAL A 101 1.93 0.98 1.07
CA VAL A 101 2.45 2.32 0.78
C VAL A 101 1.92 3.33 1.80
N LYS A 102 2.83 3.97 2.54
CA LYS A 102 2.52 5.08 3.45
C LYS A 102 2.58 6.43 2.76
N CYS A 103 3.58 6.62 1.90
CA CYS A 103 3.77 7.88 1.19
C CYS A 103 4.45 7.67 -0.17
N VAL A 104 4.24 8.63 -1.06
CA VAL A 104 4.80 8.64 -2.41
C VAL A 104 5.52 9.96 -2.60
N THR A 105 6.78 9.90 -3.02
CA THR A 105 7.57 11.07 -3.38
C THR A 105 7.87 11.03 -4.87
N ILE A 106 7.38 12.03 -5.59
CA ILE A 106 7.61 12.19 -7.03
C ILE A 106 8.57 13.34 -7.24
N LYS A 107 9.68 13.06 -7.94
CA LYS A 107 10.63 14.08 -8.38
C LYS A 107 10.50 14.24 -9.89
N ILE A 108 10.10 15.43 -10.33
CA ILE A 108 9.97 15.77 -11.75
C ILE A 108 11.24 16.52 -12.17
N PRO A 109 12.17 15.90 -12.90
CA PRO A 109 13.36 16.60 -13.38
C PRO A 109 13.00 17.57 -14.50
N ASN A 110 13.76 18.66 -14.62
CA ASN A 110 13.75 19.57 -15.77
C ASN A 110 12.40 20.25 -16.10
N CYS A 111 11.49 20.36 -15.14
CA CYS A 111 10.25 21.09 -15.33
C CYS A 111 10.48 22.59 -15.10
N ARG A 112 10.67 23.35 -16.19
CA ARG A 112 10.86 24.82 -16.14
C ARG A 112 9.59 25.59 -15.80
N GLU A 113 8.43 24.92 -15.88
CA GLU A 113 7.11 25.49 -15.61
C GLU A 113 6.77 25.43 -14.10
N LEU A 114 7.41 24.54 -13.36
CA LEU A 114 7.31 24.47 -11.91
C LEU A 114 8.36 25.39 -11.27
N LEU A 115 7.94 26.12 -10.24
CA LEU A 115 8.83 26.97 -9.45
C LEU A 115 9.88 26.12 -8.72
N GLU A 116 11.13 26.58 -8.75
CA GLU A 116 12.23 25.93 -8.03
C GLU A 116 12.02 26.05 -6.50
N HIS A 117 12.37 25.00 -5.75
CA HIS A 117 12.25 24.90 -4.29
C HIS A 117 10.82 24.81 -3.72
N ILE A 118 9.82 24.46 -4.54
CA ILE A 118 8.47 24.16 -4.05
C ILE A 118 8.30 22.66 -3.80
N VAL A 119 7.64 22.33 -2.69
CA VAL A 119 7.11 20.99 -2.39
C VAL A 119 5.59 21.09 -2.37
N LEU A 120 4.95 20.32 -3.24
CA LEU A 120 3.51 20.09 -3.20
C LEU A 120 3.26 18.83 -2.38
N VAL A 121 2.40 18.93 -1.37
CA VAL A 121 2.02 17.80 -0.53
C VAL A 121 0.55 17.51 -0.77
N ASP A 122 0.29 16.31 -1.29
CA ASP A 122 -1.06 15.75 -1.33
C ASP A 122 -1.30 14.96 -0.04
N LEU A 123 -2.34 15.33 0.68
CA LEU A 123 -2.72 14.68 1.93
C LEU A 123 -3.97 13.85 1.69
N PRO A 124 -4.11 12.70 2.37
CA PRO A 124 -5.34 11.92 2.34
C PRO A 124 -6.54 12.81 2.73
N GLY A 125 -7.73 12.46 2.27
CA GLY A 125 -8.95 13.20 2.56
C GLY A 125 -10.12 12.26 2.82
N THR A 126 -11.33 12.82 2.89
CA THR A 126 -12.54 12.02 3.04
C THR A 126 -12.74 11.07 1.86
N GLY A 127 -13.04 9.80 2.14
CA GLY A 127 -13.15 8.73 1.16
C GLY A 127 -11.88 7.88 1.04
N ASP A 128 -10.98 7.95 2.01
CA ASP A 128 -9.80 7.10 2.04
C ASP A 128 -10.17 5.60 2.20
N CYS A 129 -9.40 4.75 1.53
CA CYS A 129 -9.55 3.29 1.67
C CYS A 129 -9.04 2.83 3.05
N ASP A 130 -8.05 3.52 3.61
CA ASP A 130 -7.64 3.33 5.00
C ASP A 130 -8.63 4.04 5.94
N LYS A 131 -9.42 3.26 6.67
CA LYS A 131 -10.51 3.78 7.51
C LYS A 131 -10.01 4.60 8.70
N ILE A 132 -8.87 4.22 9.27
CA ILE A 132 -8.26 4.97 10.38
C ILE A 132 -7.88 6.37 9.88
N ARG A 133 -7.36 6.44 8.65
CA ARG A 133 -6.98 7.70 8.00
C ARG A 133 -8.19 8.53 7.58
N ASP A 134 -9.23 7.89 7.04
CA ASP A 134 -10.50 8.54 6.66
C ASP A 134 -11.18 9.21 7.86
N ASP A 135 -11.22 8.53 9.00
CA ASP A 135 -11.86 9.03 10.21
C ASP A 135 -11.15 10.23 10.83
N LEU A 136 -9.82 10.34 10.67
CA LEU A 136 -9.06 11.52 11.09
C LEU A 136 -9.58 12.80 10.43
N TRP A 137 -10.16 12.71 9.22
CA TRP A 137 -10.69 13.84 8.46
C TRP A 137 -12.17 14.12 8.68
N LYS A 138 -12.89 13.28 9.42
CA LYS A 138 -14.33 13.46 9.71
C LYS A 138 -14.60 14.22 11.01
N THR A 139 -13.55 14.65 11.71
CA THR A 139 -13.63 15.34 13.01
C THR A 139 -13.64 16.86 12.85
#